data_AF-A0A7X6ZU49-F1
#
_entry.id   AF-A0A7X6ZU49-F1
#
_cell.length_a   1.000
_cell.length_b   1.000
_cell.length_c   1.000
_cell.angle_alpha   90.00
_cell.angle_beta   90.00
_cell.angle_gamma   90.00
#
_symmetry.space_group_name_H-M   'P 1'
#
loop_
_entity.id
_entity.type
_entity.pdbx_description
1 polymer ?
#
loop_
_entity_poly.entity_id
_entity_poly.type
_entity_poly.pdbx_seq_one_letter_code
_entity_poly.pdbx_strand_id
1 'polypeptide(L)'
;MKDVTRPIETVIKADDRSHIAQEVDEYVITREVSNQLGDFFEYYNDKGSLINGAWISGFFGSGKSHLLKILSYVLENKVYDGKHVGDIFAEKVKDDMKLKGDILRCGRNIPSESILFNIDQHAQITSKSDENAILKVFYKVFYDHQGFYGFQPHVAAFEESLARDTNYETFKAEFANQYGSGWEDARKDYIKPLVNQAIARACGTIYNVDPAEYSNILLKYQRDLKQSVEDFAIKVNSYIQSRGKNFRLNFFVDEVGQFIAGNTRLMLNLQTIAETLFTKCNGNSWVIVTSQEDLESIVGDDTKTQSDDFSKIQGRFKARLPLTSANVDEVIEKRLLDKSEEGQVFLLNLYKEQHENIKTLITFSSGSVQFRGYQDKEDFVQKYPFLPYQFDLFQQCLKTLSRHNV
;
A
#
# COMPACT_ATOMS: atom_id res chain seq x y z
N MET A 1 -4.89 8.60 -27.25
CA MET A 1 -6.07 7.73 -27.06
C MET A 1 -5.57 6.31 -26.84
N LYS A 2 -6.08 5.60 -25.84
CA LYS A 2 -5.60 4.25 -25.51
C LYS A 2 -6.37 3.19 -26.30
N ASP A 3 -5.73 2.09 -26.68
CA ASP A 3 -6.35 0.99 -27.41
C ASP A 3 -7.51 0.39 -26.58
N VAL A 4 -8.69 0.29 -27.18
CA VAL A 4 -9.91 -0.27 -26.55
C VAL A 4 -9.84 -1.78 -26.36
N THR A 5 -8.98 -2.48 -27.09
CA THR A 5 -8.81 -3.94 -27.02
C THR A 5 -7.70 -4.37 -26.06
N ARG A 6 -7.01 -3.42 -25.43
CA ARG A 6 -5.91 -3.71 -24.50
C ARG A 6 -6.41 -4.50 -23.29
N PRO A 7 -5.59 -5.41 -22.73
CA PRO A 7 -5.94 -6.10 -21.50
C PRO A 7 -6.00 -5.09 -20.35
N ILE A 8 -7.07 -5.14 -19.57
CA ILE A 8 -7.23 -4.36 -18.33
C ILE A 8 -7.12 -5.34 -17.17
N GLU A 9 -6.15 -5.10 -16.27
CA GLU A 9 -6.07 -5.88 -15.04
C GLU A 9 -7.28 -5.60 -14.16
N THR A 10 -8.03 -6.66 -13.85
CA THR A 10 -9.25 -6.60 -13.04
C THR A 10 -8.98 -6.84 -11.56
N VAL A 11 -7.81 -7.40 -11.20
CA VAL A 11 -7.42 -7.72 -9.83
C VAL A 11 -6.03 -7.17 -9.56
N ILE A 12 -5.93 -6.31 -8.54
CA ILE A 12 -4.67 -5.70 -8.13
C ILE A 12 -3.93 -6.69 -7.25
N LYS A 13 -2.78 -7.18 -7.72
CA LYS A 13 -1.88 -8.01 -6.93
C LYS A 13 -0.75 -7.13 -6.38
N ALA A 14 -0.55 -7.13 -5.07
CA ALA A 14 0.51 -6.38 -4.40
C ALA A 14 1.91 -6.79 -4.88
N ASP A 15 2.09 -8.06 -5.23
CA ASP A 15 3.38 -8.64 -5.61
C ASP A 15 3.71 -8.51 -7.11
N ASP A 16 2.73 -8.14 -7.95
CA ASP A 16 2.93 -8.04 -9.39
C ASP A 16 3.61 -6.72 -9.75
N ARG A 17 4.85 -6.83 -10.23
CA ARG A 17 5.68 -5.72 -10.68
C ARG A 17 5.82 -5.67 -12.21
N SER A 18 5.10 -6.52 -12.94
CA SER A 18 5.04 -6.42 -14.39
C SER A 18 4.20 -5.19 -14.79
N HIS A 19 4.60 -4.48 -15.84
CA HIS A 19 3.84 -3.35 -16.40
C HIS A 19 3.58 -2.13 -15.48
N ILE A 20 4.43 -1.87 -14.48
CA ILE A 20 4.27 -0.71 -13.55
C ILE A 20 4.08 0.63 -14.27
N ALA A 21 4.89 0.92 -15.29
CA ALA A 21 4.78 2.18 -16.04
C ALA A 21 3.40 2.33 -16.71
N GLN A 22 2.87 1.24 -17.27
CA GLN A 22 1.56 1.22 -17.90
C GLN A 22 0.44 1.38 -16.86
N GLU A 23 0.53 0.70 -15.72
CA GLU A 23 -0.47 0.81 -14.64
C GLU A 23 -0.54 2.26 -14.11
N VAL A 24 0.62 2.88 -13.88
CA VAL A 24 0.71 4.28 -13.46
C VAL A 24 0.23 5.23 -14.55
N ASP A 25 0.53 4.97 -15.82
CA ASP A 25 0.00 5.74 -16.96
C ASP A 25 -1.51 5.54 -17.16
N GLU A 26 -2.10 4.44 -16.71
CA GLU A 26 -3.53 4.18 -16.76
C GLU A 26 -4.34 4.72 -15.57
N TYR A 27 -3.70 4.97 -14.43
CA TYR A 27 -4.37 5.47 -13.24
C TYR A 27 -5.03 6.86 -13.42
N VAL A 28 -6.34 6.96 -13.37
CA VAL A 28 -7.00 8.27 -13.49
C VAL A 28 -6.92 9.03 -12.16
N ILE A 29 -6.32 10.22 -12.20
CA ILE A 29 -6.37 11.17 -11.08
C ILE A 29 -7.64 12.01 -11.26
N THR A 30 -8.61 11.79 -10.37
CA THR A 30 -9.84 12.57 -10.29
C THR A 30 -9.58 13.91 -9.61
N ARG A 31 -10.52 14.85 -9.71
CA ARG A 31 -10.36 16.15 -9.05
C ARG A 31 -10.25 16.03 -7.53
N GLU A 32 -11.09 15.19 -6.91
CA GLU A 32 -11.03 14.98 -5.45
C GLU A 32 -9.73 14.30 -5.03
N VAL A 33 -9.30 13.25 -5.76
CA VAL A 33 -8.02 12.58 -5.48
C VAL A 33 -6.86 13.54 -5.65
N SER A 34 -6.88 14.43 -6.66
CA SER A 34 -5.87 15.47 -6.84
C SER A 34 -5.76 16.35 -5.59
N ASN A 35 -6.87 16.85 -5.06
CA ASN A 35 -6.84 17.69 -3.85
C ASN A 35 -6.26 16.93 -2.64
N GLN A 36 -6.69 15.69 -2.44
CA GLN A 36 -6.21 14.84 -1.32
C GLN A 36 -4.72 14.49 -1.45
N LEU A 37 -4.25 14.28 -2.68
CA LEU A 37 -2.84 14.08 -2.97
C LEU A 37 -2.03 15.35 -2.69
N GLY A 38 -2.60 16.53 -2.90
CA GLY A 38 -2.02 17.82 -2.52
C GLY A 38 -1.60 17.83 -1.05
N ASP A 39 -2.54 17.55 -0.15
CA ASP A 39 -2.28 17.48 1.29
C ASP A 39 -1.27 16.38 1.64
N PHE A 40 -1.41 15.20 1.02
CA PHE A 40 -0.49 14.08 1.25
C PHE A 40 0.95 14.45 0.89
N PHE A 41 1.20 14.99 -0.31
CA PHE A 41 2.54 15.33 -0.76
C PHE A 41 3.10 16.56 -0.03
N GLU A 42 2.25 17.48 0.44
CA GLU A 42 2.67 18.58 1.32
C GLU A 42 3.23 18.03 2.64
N TYR A 43 2.48 17.16 3.33
CA TYR A 43 2.95 16.52 4.56
C TYR A 43 4.15 15.61 4.34
N TYR A 44 4.19 14.89 3.21
CA TYR A 44 5.32 14.03 2.88
C TYR A 44 6.57 14.87 2.63
N ASN A 45 6.49 15.95 1.87
CA ASN A 45 7.66 16.79 1.57
C ASN A 45 8.17 17.60 2.76
N ASP A 46 7.32 17.89 3.74
CA ASP A 46 7.69 18.64 4.93
C ASP A 46 8.42 17.77 5.97
N LYS A 47 9.73 17.99 6.13
CA LYS A 47 10.56 17.32 7.16
C LYS A 47 10.29 17.83 8.58
N GLY A 48 9.66 18.99 8.73
CA GLY A 48 9.24 19.53 10.03
C GLY A 48 7.89 19.00 10.50
N SER A 49 7.18 18.27 9.64
CA SER A 49 5.89 17.69 9.94
C SER A 49 5.98 16.64 11.04
N LEU A 50 5.03 16.67 11.99
CA LEU A 50 4.85 15.62 13.00
C LEU A 50 4.04 14.42 12.46
N ILE A 51 3.80 14.38 11.15
CA ILE A 51 2.94 13.41 10.47
C ILE A 51 3.84 12.41 9.74
N ASN A 52 3.57 11.12 9.92
CA ASN A 52 4.16 10.03 9.14
C ASN A 52 3.16 8.95 8.79
N GLY A 53 1.87 9.30 8.76
CA GLY A 53 0.79 8.39 8.48
C GLY A 53 -0.16 8.96 7.45
N ALA A 54 -0.68 8.09 6.58
CA ALA A 54 -1.77 8.42 5.68
C ALA A 54 -2.85 7.33 5.70
N TRP A 55 -4.11 7.76 5.58
CA TRP A 55 -5.27 6.88 5.68
C TRP A 55 -6.14 7.03 4.43
N ILE A 56 -6.22 5.96 3.65
CA ILE A 56 -7.02 5.89 2.43
C ILE A 56 -8.32 5.15 2.78
N SER A 57 -9.45 5.85 2.76
CA SER A 57 -10.76 5.30 3.13
C SER A 57 -11.70 5.23 1.94
N GLY A 58 -12.79 4.45 2.04
CA GLY A 58 -13.80 4.34 0.99
C GLY A 58 -14.37 2.92 0.83
N PHE A 59 -15.50 2.80 0.15
CA PHE A 59 -16.22 1.53 0.01
C PHE A 59 -15.49 0.50 -0.86
N PHE A 60 -15.93 -0.76 -0.84
CA PHE A 60 -15.37 -1.80 -1.72
C PHE A 60 -15.49 -1.41 -3.20
N GLY A 61 -14.40 -1.54 -3.97
CA GLY A 61 -14.37 -1.12 -5.38
C GLY A 61 -14.12 0.37 -5.63
N SER A 62 -13.92 1.20 -4.59
CA SER A 62 -13.58 2.62 -4.76
C SER A 62 -12.13 2.88 -5.23
N GLY A 63 -11.31 1.84 -5.35
CA GLY A 63 -9.92 1.94 -5.83
C GLY A 63 -8.85 2.19 -4.76
N LYS A 64 -9.13 1.96 -3.47
CA LYS A 64 -8.18 2.18 -2.37
C LYS A 64 -6.85 1.44 -2.54
N SER A 65 -6.91 0.12 -2.73
CA SER A 65 -5.72 -0.71 -2.95
C SER A 65 -4.95 -0.29 -4.21
N HIS A 66 -5.66 0.22 -5.23
CA HIS A 66 -5.03 0.75 -6.44
C HIS A 66 -4.25 2.02 -6.12
N LEU A 67 -4.89 3.00 -5.47
CA LEU A 67 -4.22 4.24 -5.06
C LEU A 67 -3.03 3.94 -4.15
N LEU A 68 -3.18 3.03 -3.19
CA LEU A 68 -2.11 2.57 -2.30
C LEU A 68 -0.92 2.02 -3.11
N LYS A 69 -1.18 1.13 -4.07
CA LYS A 69 -0.16 0.53 -4.95
C LYS A 69 0.52 1.58 -5.83
N ILE A 70 -0.25 2.46 -6.47
CA ILE A 70 0.28 3.54 -7.31
C ILE A 70 1.17 4.48 -6.51
N LEU A 71 0.74 4.91 -5.32
CA LEU A 71 1.57 5.72 -4.43
C LEU A 71 2.87 5.02 -4.05
N SER A 72 2.83 3.70 -3.83
CA SER A 72 4.04 2.92 -3.52
C SER A 72 5.10 3.03 -4.63
N TYR A 73 4.68 3.00 -5.90
CA TYR A 73 5.56 3.15 -7.05
C TYR A 73 6.01 4.59 -7.27
N VAL A 74 5.11 5.56 -7.09
CA VAL A 74 5.39 6.98 -7.25
C VAL A 74 6.44 7.45 -6.24
N LEU A 75 6.33 7.03 -4.97
CA LEU A 75 7.31 7.40 -3.94
C LEU A 75 8.65 6.71 -4.13
N GLU A 76 8.67 5.43 -4.52
CA GLU A 76 9.91 4.71 -4.82
C GLU A 76 10.62 5.27 -6.06
N ASN A 77 9.83 5.84 -6.98
CA ASN A 77 10.28 6.62 -8.14
C ASN A 77 11.33 5.93 -9.03
N LYS A 78 11.24 4.60 -9.16
CA LYS A 78 12.10 3.81 -10.04
C LYS A 78 11.95 4.22 -11.51
N VAL A 79 12.96 3.87 -12.31
CA VAL A 79 12.95 4.08 -13.75
C VAL A 79 12.37 2.85 -14.43
N TYR A 80 11.35 3.06 -15.27
CA TYR A 80 10.78 2.05 -16.17
C TYR A 80 10.68 2.65 -17.57
N ASP A 81 11.09 1.90 -18.59
CA ASP A 81 11.12 2.35 -19.99
C ASP A 81 11.81 3.71 -20.20
N GLY A 82 12.86 3.98 -19.40
CA GLY A 82 13.64 5.21 -19.47
C GLY A 82 13.00 6.45 -18.81
N LYS A 83 11.84 6.31 -18.16
CA LYS A 83 11.17 7.39 -17.42
C LYS A 83 11.02 7.05 -15.94
N HIS A 84 11.10 8.05 -15.08
CA HIS A 84 10.77 7.89 -13.67
C HIS A 84 9.25 7.81 -13.49
N VAL A 85 8.79 6.91 -12.63
CA VAL A 85 7.34 6.73 -12.34
C VAL A 85 6.71 8.03 -11.83
N GLY A 86 7.39 8.77 -10.97
CA GLY A 86 6.93 10.05 -10.46
C GLY A 86 6.75 11.10 -11.55
N ASP A 87 7.59 11.09 -12.59
CA ASP A 87 7.42 11.99 -13.74
C ASP A 87 6.15 11.63 -14.54
N ILE A 88 5.94 10.33 -14.81
CA ILE A 88 4.73 9.83 -15.50
C ILE A 88 3.48 10.23 -14.71
N PHE A 89 3.49 10.05 -13.40
CA PHE A 89 2.36 10.39 -12.54
C PHE A 89 2.12 11.90 -12.47
N ALA A 90 3.18 12.70 -12.36
CA ALA A 90 3.11 14.16 -12.34
C ALA A 90 2.59 14.77 -13.65
N GLU A 91 2.83 14.14 -14.81
CA GLU A 91 2.29 14.57 -16.11
C GLU A 91 0.76 14.52 -16.16
N LYS A 92 0.13 13.68 -15.32
CA LYS A 92 -1.33 13.51 -15.26
C LYS A 92 -2.02 14.61 -14.47
N VAL A 93 -1.28 15.27 -13.59
CA VAL A 93 -1.75 16.43 -12.84
C VAL A 93 -1.66 17.66 -13.76
N LYS A 94 -2.75 17.95 -14.46
CA LYS A 94 -2.82 19.08 -15.41
C LYS A 94 -3.24 20.39 -14.76
N ASP A 95 -4.20 20.30 -13.83
CA ASP A 95 -4.92 21.47 -13.30
C ASP A 95 -4.30 22.01 -12.00
N ASP A 96 -3.36 21.29 -11.38
CA ASP A 96 -2.68 21.67 -10.14
C ASP A 96 -1.15 21.67 -10.30
N MET A 97 -0.59 22.84 -10.61
CA MET A 97 0.85 23.03 -10.76
C MET A 97 1.62 22.84 -9.45
N LYS A 98 1.00 23.12 -8.29
CA LYS A 98 1.65 22.96 -6.97
C LYS A 98 1.84 21.48 -6.70
N LEU A 99 0.78 20.68 -6.79
CA LEU A 99 0.84 19.23 -6.62
C LEU A 99 1.84 18.59 -7.60
N LYS A 100 1.82 19.00 -8.87
CA LYS A 100 2.80 18.53 -9.85
C LYS A 100 4.23 18.81 -9.40
N GLY A 101 4.50 20.02 -8.92
CA GLY A 101 5.80 20.40 -8.36
C GLY A 101 6.18 19.56 -7.14
N ASP A 102 5.23 19.30 -6.24
CA ASP A 102 5.45 18.53 -5.02
C ASP A 102 5.74 17.05 -5.29
N ILE A 103 5.07 16.43 -6.27
CA ILE A 103 5.37 15.05 -6.72
C ILE A 103 6.81 14.97 -7.26
N LEU A 104 7.17 15.89 -8.17
CA LEU A 104 8.50 15.91 -8.78
C LEU A 104 9.60 16.20 -7.74
N ARG A 105 9.32 17.10 -6.78
CA ARG A 105 10.23 17.42 -5.69
C ARG A 105 10.46 16.21 -4.79
N CYS A 106 9.41 15.47 -4.46
CA CYS A 106 9.47 14.25 -3.67
C CYS A 106 10.43 13.24 -4.34
N GLY A 107 10.13 12.86 -5.59
CA GLY A 107 10.88 11.84 -6.32
C GLY A 107 12.36 12.18 -6.57
N ARG A 108 12.72 13.48 -6.56
CA ARG A 108 14.11 13.94 -6.75
C ARG A 108 14.91 14.06 -5.44
N ASN A 109 14.26 14.47 -4.36
CA ASN A 109 14.95 14.88 -3.13
C ASN A 109 14.84 13.86 -1.99
N ILE A 110 13.93 12.89 -2.11
CA ILE A 110 13.62 11.92 -1.07
C ILE A 110 13.74 10.53 -1.67
N PRO A 111 14.96 9.95 -1.74
CA PRO A 111 15.11 8.55 -2.07
C PRO A 111 14.27 7.70 -1.12
N SER A 112 13.46 6.79 -1.64
CA SER A 112 12.63 5.96 -0.77
C SER A 112 12.45 4.55 -1.32
N GLU A 113 12.13 3.63 -0.42
CA GLU A 113 11.66 2.29 -0.76
C GLU A 113 10.28 2.06 -0.16
N SER A 114 9.49 1.23 -0.83
CA SER A 114 8.11 0.95 -0.48
C SER A 114 7.92 -0.55 -0.23
N ILE A 115 7.42 -0.89 0.97
CA ILE A 115 7.01 -2.24 1.34
C ILE A 115 5.48 -2.28 1.26
N LEU A 116 4.96 -2.84 0.18
CA LEU A 116 3.52 -3.02 -0.04
C LEU A 116 3.09 -4.44 0.34
N PHE A 117 2.08 -4.56 1.19
CA PHE A 117 1.54 -5.85 1.58
C PHE A 117 0.07 -5.75 2.02
N ASN A 118 -0.66 -6.84 1.86
CA ASN A 118 -2.01 -6.99 2.39
C ASN A 118 -1.95 -7.68 3.76
N ILE A 119 -2.51 -7.06 4.81
CA ILE A 119 -2.36 -7.59 6.17
C ILE A 119 -3.21 -8.85 6.40
N ASP A 120 -4.39 -8.98 5.76
CA ASP A 120 -5.27 -10.13 5.89
C ASP A 120 -4.66 -11.39 5.24
N GLN A 121 -3.88 -11.24 4.15
CA GLN A 121 -3.15 -12.36 3.53
C GLN A 121 -2.04 -12.93 4.43
N HIS A 122 -1.51 -12.14 5.36
CA HIS A 122 -0.46 -12.55 6.29
C HIS A 122 -1.03 -13.18 7.58
N ALA A 123 -2.35 -13.32 7.72
CA ALA A 123 -3.02 -13.92 8.86
C ALA A 123 -2.71 -15.42 9.08
N GLN A 124 -2.01 -16.10 8.16
CA GLN A 124 -1.53 -17.47 8.39
C GLN A 124 -0.43 -17.56 9.45
N ILE A 125 0.25 -16.44 9.75
CA ILE A 125 1.42 -16.39 10.67
C ILE A 125 0.99 -16.00 12.08
N THR A 126 -0.21 -15.44 12.24
CA THR A 126 -0.72 -14.96 13.52
C THR A 126 -2.24 -14.98 13.54
N SER A 127 -2.85 -15.30 14.67
CA SER A 127 -4.30 -15.18 14.83
C SER A 127 -4.70 -13.72 15.08
N LYS A 128 -5.91 -13.31 14.66
CA LYS A 128 -6.49 -11.98 15.00
C LYS A 128 -6.68 -11.77 16.50
N SER A 129 -6.64 -12.84 17.29
CA SER A 129 -6.68 -12.81 18.76
C SER A 129 -5.34 -12.46 19.41
N ASP A 130 -4.23 -12.52 18.67
CA ASP A 130 -2.92 -12.13 19.18
C ASP A 130 -2.78 -10.60 19.18
N GLU A 131 -2.54 -10.03 20.35
CA GLU A 131 -2.35 -8.59 20.53
C GLU A 131 -1.16 -8.05 19.71
N ASN A 132 -0.17 -8.90 19.40
CA ASN A 132 1.02 -8.56 18.63
C ASN A 132 0.92 -8.94 17.14
N ALA A 133 -0.28 -9.28 16.66
CA ALA A 133 -0.47 -9.74 15.28
C ALA A 133 0.08 -8.74 14.25
N ILE A 134 -0.23 -7.45 14.39
CA ILE A 134 0.27 -6.41 13.48
C ILE A 134 1.79 -6.34 13.52
N LEU A 135 2.38 -6.27 14.71
CA LEU A 135 3.84 -6.20 14.87
C LEU A 135 4.55 -7.38 14.20
N LYS A 136 4.03 -8.61 14.36
CA LYS A 136 4.59 -9.81 13.72
C LYS A 136 4.57 -9.71 12.19
N VAL A 137 3.47 -9.22 11.62
CA VAL A 137 3.37 -9.01 10.17
C VAL A 137 4.39 -7.98 9.71
N PHE A 138 4.53 -6.85 10.44
CA PHE A 138 5.53 -5.81 10.14
C PHE A 138 6.97 -6.35 10.17
N TYR A 139 7.33 -7.17 11.17
CA TYR A 139 8.63 -7.85 11.19
C TYR A 139 8.82 -8.75 9.97
N LYS A 140 7.81 -9.57 9.65
CA LYS A 140 7.87 -10.52 8.55
C LYS A 140 8.14 -9.79 7.23
N VAL A 141 7.34 -8.78 6.89
CA VAL A 141 7.48 -8.05 5.62
C VAL A 141 8.77 -7.23 5.56
N PHE A 142 9.24 -6.71 6.69
CA PHE A 142 10.51 -5.97 6.76
C PHE A 142 11.72 -6.89 6.57
N TYR A 143 11.68 -8.12 7.10
CA TYR A 143 12.71 -9.12 6.87
C TYR A 143 12.66 -9.66 5.45
N ASP A 144 11.46 -9.95 4.92
CA ASP A 144 11.27 -10.38 3.52
C ASP A 144 11.81 -9.32 2.54
N HIS A 145 11.58 -8.03 2.83
CA HIS A 145 12.12 -6.90 2.04
C HIS A 145 13.64 -6.85 1.99
N GLN A 146 14.31 -7.28 3.08
CA GLN A 146 15.78 -7.38 3.15
C GLN A 146 16.32 -8.68 2.52
N GLY A 147 15.46 -9.61 2.09
CA GLY A 147 15.83 -10.92 1.55
C GLY A 147 16.01 -12.01 2.63
N PHE A 148 15.65 -11.72 3.87
CA PHE A 148 15.69 -12.67 4.97
C PHE A 148 14.40 -13.51 5.04
N TYR A 149 14.41 -14.57 5.84
CA TYR A 149 13.29 -15.50 5.99
C TYR A 149 12.28 -14.99 7.01
N GLY A 150 11.47 -14.00 6.61
CA GLY A 150 10.53 -13.32 7.50
C GLY A 150 9.47 -14.24 8.12
N PHE A 151 9.19 -15.41 7.51
CA PHE A 151 8.27 -16.41 8.06
C PHE A 151 8.73 -16.95 9.43
N GLN A 152 10.03 -17.01 9.69
CA GLN A 152 10.59 -17.43 10.98
C GLN A 152 11.48 -16.33 11.57
N PRO A 153 10.97 -15.51 12.51
CA PRO A 153 11.68 -14.34 13.03
C PRO A 153 13.08 -14.63 13.60
N HIS A 154 13.27 -15.80 14.20
CA HIS A 154 14.56 -16.20 14.78
C HIS A 154 15.60 -16.58 13.72
N VAL A 155 15.16 -17.13 12.57
CA VAL A 155 16.03 -17.37 11.42
C VAL A 155 16.40 -16.04 10.78
N ALA A 156 15.43 -15.16 10.55
CA ALA A 156 15.68 -13.83 10.00
C ALA A 156 16.61 -12.99 10.89
N ALA A 157 16.46 -13.04 12.21
CA ALA A 157 17.35 -12.34 13.14
C ALA A 157 18.80 -12.86 13.08
N PHE A 158 18.98 -14.15 12.83
CA PHE A 158 20.31 -14.73 12.60
C PHE A 158 20.89 -14.27 11.26
N GLU A 159 20.11 -14.29 10.18
CA GLU A 159 20.52 -13.79 8.86
C GLU A 159 20.87 -12.29 8.91
N GLU A 160 20.08 -11.49 9.63
CA GLU A 160 20.34 -10.07 9.89
C GLU A 160 21.66 -9.87 10.65
N SER A 161 21.95 -10.69 11.66
CA SER A 161 23.22 -10.63 12.39
C SER A 161 24.41 -10.89 11.46
N LEU A 162 24.31 -11.91 10.59
CA LEU A 162 25.34 -12.20 9.60
C LEU A 162 25.50 -11.07 8.58
N ALA A 163 24.40 -10.47 8.16
CA ALA A 163 24.41 -9.36 7.21
C ALA A 163 25.05 -8.10 7.82
N ARG A 164 24.80 -7.83 9.09
CA ARG A 164 25.43 -6.73 9.84
C ARG A 164 26.95 -6.90 9.93
N ASP A 165 27.41 -8.14 10.05
CA ASP A 165 28.84 -8.48 10.06
C ASP A 165 29.44 -8.59 8.65
N THR A 166 28.70 -8.23 7.59
CA THR A 166 29.09 -8.39 6.18
C THR A 166 29.45 -9.83 5.77
N ASN A 167 29.01 -10.82 6.56
CA ASN A 167 29.35 -12.22 6.39
C ASN A 167 28.24 -13.04 5.74
N TYR A 168 27.08 -12.46 5.44
CA TYR A 168 25.92 -13.21 4.95
C TYR A 168 26.17 -13.94 3.63
N GLU A 169 26.80 -13.29 2.65
CA GLU A 169 27.13 -13.93 1.36
C GLU A 169 28.19 -15.02 1.52
N THR A 170 29.23 -14.77 2.33
CA THR A 170 30.25 -15.76 2.69
C THR A 170 29.63 -16.96 3.40
N PHE A 171 28.68 -16.72 4.30
CA PHE A 171 27.92 -17.77 4.97
C PHE A 171 27.11 -18.61 4.00
N LYS A 172 26.40 -18.00 3.06
CA LYS A 172 25.67 -18.76 2.03
C LYS A 172 26.59 -19.66 1.21
N ALA A 173 27.78 -19.16 0.85
CA ALA A 173 28.78 -19.94 0.12
C ALA A 173 29.35 -21.11 0.94
N GLU A 174 29.79 -20.85 2.18
CA GLU A 174 30.32 -21.88 3.07
C GLU A 174 29.27 -22.92 3.47
N PHE A 175 28.04 -22.48 3.72
CA PHE A 175 26.92 -23.38 3.99
C PHE A 175 26.67 -24.32 2.80
N ALA A 176 26.66 -23.78 1.58
CA ALA A 176 26.49 -24.58 0.37
C ALA A 176 27.63 -25.60 0.17
N ASN A 177 28.87 -25.23 0.49
CA ASN A 177 30.01 -26.15 0.46
C ASN A 177 29.88 -27.30 1.47
N GLN A 178 29.32 -27.06 2.65
CA GLN A 178 29.18 -28.06 3.71
C GLN A 178 27.94 -28.96 3.54
N TYR A 179 26.82 -28.41 3.07
CA TYR A 179 25.52 -29.09 3.01
C TYR A 179 25.16 -29.59 1.60
N GLY A 180 25.71 -28.97 0.55
CA GLY A 180 25.44 -29.32 -0.84
C GLY A 180 24.19 -28.66 -1.45
N SER A 181 23.48 -27.80 -0.71
CA SER A 181 22.36 -26.99 -1.22
C SER A 181 22.44 -25.55 -0.73
N GLY A 182 21.74 -24.64 -1.41
CA GLY A 182 21.65 -23.24 -1.01
C GLY A 182 20.99 -23.06 0.36
N TRP A 183 21.47 -22.07 1.12
CA TRP A 183 20.90 -21.70 2.41
C TRP A 183 19.43 -21.29 2.31
N GLU A 184 19.05 -20.59 1.25
CA GLU A 184 17.69 -20.06 1.05
C GLU A 184 16.60 -21.14 0.97
N ASP A 185 16.98 -22.34 0.52
CA ASP A 185 16.11 -23.51 0.52
C ASP A 185 16.23 -24.31 1.82
N ALA A 186 17.44 -24.49 2.33
CA ALA A 186 17.69 -25.25 3.54
C ALA A 186 17.07 -24.61 4.80
N ARG A 187 16.97 -23.27 4.84
CA ARG A 187 16.39 -22.52 5.97
C ARG A 187 14.91 -22.84 6.23
N LYS A 188 14.18 -23.38 5.25
CA LYS A 188 12.80 -23.86 5.41
C LYS A 188 12.72 -25.07 6.35
N ASP A 189 13.77 -25.90 6.35
CA ASP A 189 13.90 -27.12 7.14
C ASP A 189 14.99 -26.98 8.22
N TYR A 190 15.18 -25.78 8.78
CA TYR A 190 16.27 -25.44 9.71
C TYR A 190 16.36 -26.35 10.96
N ILE A 191 15.29 -27.07 11.29
CA ILE A 191 15.23 -28.02 12.42
C ILE A 191 16.06 -29.28 12.15
N LYS A 192 16.33 -29.61 10.87
CA LYS A 192 17.11 -30.82 10.50
C LYS A 192 18.51 -30.78 11.15
N PRO A 193 18.95 -31.83 11.84
CA PRO A 193 20.27 -31.87 12.49
C PRO A 193 21.44 -31.58 11.54
N LEU A 194 21.35 -32.06 10.29
CA LEU A 194 22.36 -31.82 9.26
C LEU A 194 22.47 -30.33 8.89
N VAL A 195 21.35 -29.61 8.85
CA VAL A 195 21.33 -28.16 8.59
C VAL A 195 21.98 -27.43 9.76
N ASN A 196 21.63 -27.77 11.01
CA ASN A 196 22.27 -27.19 12.19
C ASN A 196 23.79 -27.44 12.24
N GLN A 197 24.25 -28.64 11.88
CA GLN A 197 25.68 -28.94 11.78
C GLN A 197 26.36 -28.12 10.68
N ALA A 198 25.72 -27.95 9.53
CA ALA A 198 26.24 -27.14 8.43
C ALA A 198 26.31 -25.65 8.81
N ILE A 199 25.29 -25.10 9.49
CA ILE A 199 25.33 -23.74 10.04
C ILE A 199 26.51 -23.58 11.00
N ALA A 200 26.65 -24.50 11.94
CA ALA A 200 27.72 -24.48 12.94
C ALA A 200 29.12 -24.50 12.31
N ARG A 201 29.33 -25.38 11.32
CA ARG A 201 30.60 -25.47 10.57
C ARG A 201 30.87 -24.21 9.74
N ALA A 202 29.87 -23.71 9.02
CA ALA A 202 30.01 -22.49 8.23
C ALA A 202 30.39 -21.29 9.11
N CYS A 203 29.69 -21.11 10.25
CA CYS A 203 30.04 -20.06 11.21
C CYS A 203 31.42 -20.27 11.84
N GLY A 204 31.79 -21.50 12.18
CA GLY A 204 33.13 -21.82 12.70
C GLY A 204 34.24 -21.43 11.73
N THR A 205 34.06 -21.67 10.43
CA THR A 205 35.00 -21.24 9.38
C THR A 205 35.07 -19.71 9.28
N ILE A 206 33.92 -19.02 9.29
CA ILE A 206 33.85 -17.55 9.10
C ILE A 206 34.45 -16.79 10.27
N TYR A 207 34.11 -17.20 11.50
CA TYR A 207 34.53 -16.52 12.71
C TYR A 207 35.83 -17.10 13.31
N ASN A 208 36.40 -18.15 12.70
CA ASN A 208 37.60 -18.85 13.14
C ASN A 208 37.52 -19.32 14.61
N VAL A 209 36.43 -20.01 14.93
CA VAL A 209 36.04 -20.48 16.27
C VAL A 209 35.56 -21.93 16.19
N ASP A 210 35.50 -22.60 17.34
CA ASP A 210 35.00 -23.99 17.39
C ASP A 210 33.53 -24.03 16.91
N PRO A 211 33.21 -24.83 15.86
CA PRO A 211 31.84 -25.03 15.41
C PRO A 211 30.85 -25.40 16.54
N ALA A 212 31.32 -26.05 17.61
CA ALA A 212 30.50 -26.40 18.76
C ALA A 212 29.82 -25.18 19.42
N GLU A 213 30.42 -23.99 19.35
CA GLU A 213 29.86 -22.77 19.93
C GLU A 213 28.58 -22.30 19.21
N TYR A 214 28.50 -22.57 17.91
CA TYR A 214 27.38 -22.24 17.03
C TYR A 214 26.37 -23.39 16.89
N SER A 215 26.60 -24.50 17.59
CA SER A 215 25.62 -25.58 17.67
C SER A 215 24.31 -25.04 18.27
N ASN A 216 23.19 -25.34 17.60
CA ASN A 216 21.84 -24.90 17.97
C ASN A 216 21.69 -23.36 18.05
N ILE A 217 22.48 -22.59 17.30
CA ILE A 217 22.42 -21.12 17.32
C ILE A 217 20.99 -20.61 17.04
N LEU A 218 20.27 -21.20 16.10
CA LEU A 218 18.90 -20.82 15.78
C LEU A 218 17.92 -21.05 16.94
N LEU A 219 18.13 -22.09 17.76
CA LEU A 219 17.32 -22.32 18.97
C LEU A 219 17.63 -21.30 20.06
N LYS A 220 18.90 -20.86 20.17
CA LYS A 220 19.27 -19.75 21.07
C LYS A 220 18.55 -18.46 20.65
N TYR A 221 18.58 -18.12 19.35
CA TYR A 221 17.81 -17.00 18.82
C TYR A 221 16.31 -17.17 19.08
N GLN A 222 15.73 -18.36 18.89
CA GLN A 222 14.31 -18.60 19.15
C GLN A 222 13.93 -18.34 20.61
N ARG A 223 14.79 -18.73 21.57
CA ARG A 223 14.54 -18.54 23.00
C ARG A 223 14.73 -17.09 23.45
N ASP A 224 15.76 -16.43 22.93
CA ASP A 224 16.22 -15.15 23.44
C ASP A 224 15.63 -13.95 22.66
N LEU A 225 15.07 -14.17 21.47
CA LEU A 225 14.44 -13.14 20.64
C LEU A 225 13.18 -12.60 21.32
N LYS A 226 13.26 -11.35 21.76
CA LYS A 226 12.12 -10.57 22.24
C LYS A 226 11.75 -9.54 21.18
N GLN A 227 10.56 -9.67 20.61
CA GLN A 227 10.04 -8.69 19.66
C GLN A 227 9.27 -7.62 20.41
N SER A 228 9.65 -6.36 20.20
CA SER A 228 8.88 -5.19 20.65
C SER A 228 8.76 -4.19 19.51
N VAL A 229 7.83 -3.25 19.65
CA VAL A 229 7.67 -2.14 18.70
C VAL A 229 8.93 -1.25 18.69
N GLU A 230 9.58 -1.08 19.84
CA GLU A 230 10.82 -0.32 19.95
C GLU A 230 11.98 -0.99 19.22
N ASP A 231 12.17 -2.30 19.40
CA ASP A 231 13.20 -3.06 18.69
C ASP A 231 12.98 -2.99 17.17
N PHE A 232 11.72 -3.10 16.73
CA PHE A 232 11.35 -2.99 15.33
C PHE A 232 11.76 -1.63 14.74
N ALA A 233 11.42 -0.55 15.44
CA ALA A 233 11.74 0.79 14.98
C ALA A 233 13.26 1.08 14.98
N ILE A 234 14.02 0.51 15.92
CA ILE A 234 15.49 0.58 15.92
C ILE A 234 16.08 -0.13 14.69
N LYS A 235 15.56 -1.31 14.35
CA LYS A 235 15.98 -2.06 13.15
C LYS A 235 15.66 -1.31 11.87
N VAL A 236 14.44 -0.76 11.76
CA VAL A 236 14.04 0.08 10.62
C VAL A 236 14.93 1.31 10.51
N ASN A 237 15.23 2.01 11.61
CA ASN A 237 16.14 3.15 11.58
C ASN A 237 17.55 2.74 11.14
N SER A 238 18.07 1.61 11.65
CA SER A 238 19.39 1.08 11.24
C SER A 238 19.45 0.80 9.73
N TYR A 239 18.37 0.26 9.17
CA TYR A 239 18.22 0.06 7.73
C TYR A 239 18.15 1.39 6.96
N ILE A 240 17.39 2.38 7.44
CA ILE A 240 17.34 3.71 6.82
C ILE A 240 18.72 4.36 6.80
N GLN A 241 19.49 4.27 7.89
CA GLN A 241 20.84 4.84 7.97
C GLN A 241 21.83 4.16 6.99
N SER A 242 21.67 2.86 6.71
CA SER A 242 22.55 2.14 5.78
C SER A 242 22.30 2.51 4.31
N ARG A 243 21.11 3.00 3.97
CA ARG A 243 20.73 3.43 2.62
C ARG A 243 21.20 4.85 2.26
N GLY A 244 21.62 5.64 3.25
CA GLY A 244 22.24 6.95 3.04
C GLY A 244 21.39 8.13 3.51
N LYS A 245 21.84 9.35 3.17
CA LYS A 245 21.20 10.59 3.65
C LYS A 245 19.84 10.80 2.99
N ASN A 246 18.87 11.28 3.78
CA ASN A 246 17.51 11.62 3.34
C ASN A 246 16.69 10.45 2.77
N PHE A 247 17.08 9.22 3.07
CA PHE A 247 16.33 8.04 2.67
C PHE A 247 15.06 7.87 3.52
N ARG A 248 13.98 7.37 2.92
CA ARG A 248 12.76 6.99 3.63
C ARG A 248 12.32 5.56 3.34
N LEU A 249 11.79 4.90 4.36
CA LEU A 249 11.14 3.59 4.22
C LEU A 249 9.65 3.71 4.46
N ASN A 250 8.85 3.38 3.45
CA ASN A 250 7.40 3.51 3.48
C ASN A 250 6.75 2.12 3.61
N PHE A 251 5.84 1.96 4.56
CA PHE A 251 4.99 0.78 4.71
C PHE A 251 3.61 1.08 4.13
N PHE A 252 3.20 0.32 3.13
CA PHE A 252 1.88 0.41 2.49
C PHE A 252 1.08 -0.83 2.88
N VAL A 253 0.11 -0.65 3.76
CA VAL A 253 -0.64 -1.75 4.38
C VAL A 253 -2.07 -1.75 3.87
N ASP A 254 -2.40 -2.75 3.06
CA ASP A 254 -3.74 -2.91 2.52
C ASP A 254 -4.65 -3.70 3.49
N GLU A 255 -5.93 -3.35 3.53
CA GLU A 255 -7.01 -3.98 4.33
C GLU A 255 -6.87 -3.86 5.85
N VAL A 256 -6.12 -2.85 6.33
CA VAL A 256 -5.96 -2.57 7.77
C VAL A 256 -7.30 -2.37 8.48
N GLY A 257 -8.21 -1.60 7.89
CA GLY A 257 -9.51 -1.32 8.50
C GLY A 257 -10.32 -2.58 8.83
N GLN A 258 -10.34 -3.56 7.92
CA GLN A 258 -11.01 -4.84 8.14
C GLN A 258 -10.28 -5.73 9.14
N PHE A 259 -8.94 -5.68 9.14
CA PHE A 259 -8.12 -6.45 10.07
C PHE A 259 -8.32 -6.02 11.53
N ILE A 260 -8.49 -4.72 11.77
CA ILE A 260 -8.65 -4.14 13.12
C ILE A 260 -10.12 -3.89 13.51
N ALA A 261 -11.08 -4.14 12.61
CA ALA A 261 -12.49 -3.92 12.86
C ALA A 261 -12.94 -4.66 14.13
N GLY A 262 -13.53 -3.92 15.07
CA GLY A 262 -13.99 -4.46 16.36
C GLY A 262 -12.88 -4.80 17.36
N ASN A 263 -11.61 -4.46 17.10
CA ASN A 263 -10.49 -4.71 18.01
C ASN A 263 -9.64 -3.46 18.26
N THR A 264 -10.03 -2.70 19.29
CA THR A 264 -9.34 -1.49 19.76
C THR A 264 -7.85 -1.73 20.07
N ARG A 265 -7.48 -2.92 20.55
CA ARG A 265 -6.07 -3.21 20.91
C ARG A 265 -5.17 -3.27 19.67
N LEU A 266 -5.67 -3.83 18.57
CA LEU A 266 -4.92 -3.85 17.31
C LEU A 266 -4.77 -2.44 16.74
N MET A 267 -5.79 -1.59 16.85
CA MET A 267 -5.69 -0.17 16.48
C MET A 267 -4.62 0.56 17.31
N LEU A 268 -4.61 0.38 18.63
CA LEU A 268 -3.58 0.95 19.52
C LEU A 268 -2.17 0.43 19.18
N ASN A 269 -2.04 -0.84 18.77
CA ASN A 269 -0.76 -1.40 18.33
C ASN A 269 -0.27 -0.70 17.05
N LEU A 270 -1.14 -0.54 16.03
CA LEU A 270 -0.81 0.18 14.81
C LEU A 270 -0.37 1.62 15.08
N GLN A 271 -1.09 2.31 15.98
CA GLN A 271 -0.72 3.65 16.43
C GLN A 271 0.67 3.65 17.08
N THR A 272 0.91 2.73 18.01
CA THR A 272 2.20 2.62 18.72
C THR A 272 3.34 2.37 17.73
N ILE A 273 3.12 1.54 16.71
CA ILE A 273 4.08 1.32 15.61
C ILE A 273 4.35 2.63 14.86
N ALA A 274 3.33 3.34 14.40
CA ALA A 274 3.51 4.59 13.66
C ALA A 274 4.22 5.67 14.49
N GLU A 275 3.87 5.82 15.77
CA GLU A 275 4.50 6.77 16.70
C GLU A 275 5.96 6.43 17.01
N THR A 276 6.25 5.15 17.24
CA THR A 276 7.61 4.70 17.55
C THR A 276 8.50 4.81 16.32
N LEU A 277 7.99 4.47 15.13
CA LEU A 277 8.67 4.68 13.87
C LEU A 277 8.99 6.16 13.64
N PHE A 278 8.02 7.05 13.88
CA PHE A 278 8.24 8.50 13.78
C PHE A 278 9.41 8.93 14.68
N THR A 279 9.35 8.54 15.94
CA THR A 279 10.28 9.00 16.99
C THR A 279 11.68 8.44 16.77
N LYS A 280 11.82 7.14 16.45
CA LYS A 280 13.13 6.50 16.28
C LYS A 280 13.76 6.75 14.92
N CYS A 281 12.95 6.94 13.87
CA CYS A 281 13.45 7.20 12.51
C CYS A 281 13.46 8.69 12.15
N ASN A 282 13.13 9.59 13.09
CA ASN A 282 13.00 11.04 12.88
C ASN A 282 12.09 11.39 11.67
N GLY A 283 10.92 10.75 11.59
CA GLY A 283 9.95 10.95 10.50
C GLY A 283 10.34 10.36 9.14
N ASN A 284 11.46 9.62 9.04
CA ASN A 284 11.90 8.97 7.80
C ASN A 284 11.24 7.61 7.54
N SER A 285 10.29 7.18 8.37
CA SER A 285 9.47 6.00 8.11
C SER A 285 7.99 6.35 8.15
N TRP A 286 7.29 6.06 7.05
CA TRP A 286 5.88 6.38 6.85
C TRP A 286 5.02 5.12 6.83
N VAL A 287 3.79 5.23 7.32
CA VAL A 287 2.80 4.15 7.32
C VAL A 287 1.53 4.62 6.61
N ILE A 288 1.27 4.07 5.43
CA ILE A 288 0.09 4.38 4.62
C ILE A 288 -0.83 3.17 4.66
N VAL A 289 -2.09 3.37 5.02
CA VAL A 289 -3.04 2.26 5.22
C VAL A 289 -4.33 2.45 4.46
N THR A 290 -4.99 1.35 4.10
CA THR A 290 -6.36 1.37 3.55
C THR A 290 -7.39 0.85 4.53
N SER A 291 -8.60 1.40 4.44
CA SER A 291 -9.74 0.98 5.25
C SER A 291 -11.06 1.17 4.49
N GLN A 292 -12.06 0.34 4.78
CA GLN A 292 -13.41 0.57 4.26
C GLN A 292 -14.06 1.81 4.88
N GLU A 293 -13.76 2.02 6.15
CA GLU A 293 -14.31 3.06 7.00
C GLU A 293 -13.31 4.19 7.24
N ASP A 294 -13.83 5.40 7.43
CA ASP A 294 -13.03 6.52 7.91
C ASP A 294 -12.54 6.23 9.33
N LEU A 295 -11.37 6.77 9.69
CA LEU A 295 -10.82 6.52 11.03
C LEU A 295 -11.80 6.93 12.14
N GLU A 296 -12.60 7.98 11.91
CA GLU A 296 -13.59 8.46 12.88
C GLU A 296 -14.71 7.47 13.15
N SER A 297 -15.17 6.71 12.14
CA SER A 297 -16.25 5.73 12.33
C SER A 297 -15.78 4.46 13.03
N ILE A 298 -14.53 4.04 12.78
CA ILE A 298 -13.92 2.87 13.45
C ILE A 298 -13.72 3.14 14.95
N VAL A 299 -13.56 4.41 15.31
CA VAL A 299 -13.26 4.86 16.67
C VAL A 299 -14.54 5.14 17.50
N GLY A 300 -15.71 5.19 16.86
CA GLY A 300 -16.94 5.81 17.39
C GLY A 300 -17.75 5.08 18.47
N ASP A 301 -17.16 4.21 19.30
CA ASP A 301 -17.88 3.68 20.48
C ASP A 301 -17.41 4.38 21.78
N ASP A 302 -18.28 5.27 22.26
CA ASP A 302 -18.11 6.24 23.35
C ASP A 302 -17.83 5.60 24.72
N THR A 303 -16.55 5.44 25.06
CA THR A 303 -16.12 5.52 26.46
C THR A 303 -15.13 6.66 26.62
N LYS A 304 -15.43 7.61 27.52
CA LYS A 304 -14.65 8.85 27.77
C LYS A 304 -13.15 8.64 28.05
N THR A 305 -12.74 7.41 28.37
CA THR A 305 -11.35 7.04 28.63
C THR A 305 -10.57 6.73 27.35
N GLN A 306 -11.24 6.47 26.22
CA GLN A 306 -10.60 6.09 24.96
C GLN A 306 -10.41 7.27 24.00
N SER A 307 -11.15 8.38 24.15
CA SER A 307 -11.04 9.54 23.24
C SER A 307 -9.64 10.15 23.20
N ASP A 308 -8.93 10.16 24.34
CA ASP A 308 -7.58 10.73 24.44
C ASP A 308 -6.54 9.88 23.70
N ASP A 309 -6.68 8.55 23.74
CA ASP A 309 -5.77 7.64 23.03
C ASP A 309 -5.95 7.73 21.52
N PHE A 310 -7.18 7.94 21.05
CA PHE A 310 -7.49 8.05 19.61
C PHE A 310 -7.14 9.42 18.99
N SER A 311 -7.05 10.48 19.80
CA SER A 311 -6.61 11.80 19.32
C SER A 311 -5.18 11.77 18.77
N LYS A 312 -4.32 10.90 19.34
CA LYS A 312 -2.92 10.75 18.94
C LYS A 312 -2.76 10.02 17.60
N ILE A 313 -3.53 8.94 17.35
CA ILE A 313 -3.53 8.27 16.04
C ILE A 313 -4.06 9.22 14.95
N GLN A 314 -5.08 10.03 15.24
CA GLN A 314 -5.54 11.06 14.32
C GLN A 314 -4.44 12.08 14.00
N GLY A 315 -3.62 12.44 15.00
CA GLY A 315 -2.47 13.32 14.83
C GLY A 315 -1.38 12.76 13.91
N ARG A 316 -1.18 11.43 13.89
CA ARG A 316 -0.19 10.77 13.02
C ARG A 316 -0.72 10.48 11.62
N PHE A 317 -2.00 10.15 11.49
CA PHE A 317 -2.67 9.86 10.22
C PHE A 317 -3.47 11.07 9.71
N LYS A 318 -2.87 12.27 9.71
CA LYS A 318 -3.55 13.49 9.25
C LYS A 318 -3.77 13.55 7.75
N ALA A 319 -2.94 12.88 6.94
CA ALA A 319 -3.17 12.77 5.51
C ALA A 319 -4.36 11.83 5.27
N ARG A 320 -5.53 12.39 4.98
CA ARG A 320 -6.77 11.64 4.70
C ARG A 320 -7.06 11.65 3.21
N LEU A 321 -7.28 10.46 2.66
CA LEU A 321 -7.61 10.27 1.24
C LEU A 321 -8.92 9.49 1.10
N PRO A 322 -10.08 10.12 1.39
CA PRO A 322 -11.38 9.46 1.24
C PRO A 322 -11.78 9.31 -0.22
N LEU A 323 -11.95 8.07 -0.67
CA LEU A 323 -12.40 7.74 -2.02
C LEU A 323 -13.92 7.58 -2.05
N THR A 324 -14.58 8.64 -2.52
CA THR A 324 -16.04 8.73 -2.70
C THR A 324 -16.53 8.07 -4.00
N SER A 325 -17.85 7.97 -4.17
CA SER A 325 -18.49 7.50 -5.41
C SER A 325 -18.25 8.43 -6.61
N ALA A 326 -18.08 9.74 -6.38
CA ALA A 326 -17.84 10.69 -7.46
C ALA A 326 -16.53 10.37 -8.21
N ASN A 327 -15.55 9.82 -7.49
CA ASN A 327 -14.29 9.37 -8.10
C ASN A 327 -14.49 8.22 -9.09
N VAL A 328 -15.42 7.32 -8.83
CA VAL A 328 -15.66 6.17 -9.70
C VAL A 328 -16.26 6.62 -11.04
N ASP A 329 -17.18 7.58 -11.03
CA ASP A 329 -17.80 8.12 -12.24
C ASP A 329 -16.75 8.80 -13.13
N GLU A 330 -15.94 9.70 -12.54
CA GLU A 330 -14.87 10.40 -13.26
C GLU A 330 -13.80 9.42 -13.80
N VAL A 331 -13.53 8.32 -13.08
CA VAL A 331 -12.63 7.25 -13.55
C VAL A 331 -13.21 6.53 -14.76
N ILE A 332 -14.50 6.17 -14.75
CA ILE A 332 -15.14 5.51 -15.90
C ILE A 332 -15.10 6.43 -17.12
N GLU A 333 -15.47 7.69 -16.94
CA GLU A 333 -15.45 8.72 -17.98
C GLU A 333 -14.07 8.88 -18.62
N LYS A 334 -13.03 9.09 -17.80
CA LYS A 334 -11.68 9.36 -18.30
C LYS A 334 -10.90 8.11 -18.72
N ARG A 335 -11.16 6.94 -18.12
CA ARG A 335 -10.38 5.72 -18.38
C ARG A 335 -10.95 4.87 -19.49
N LEU A 336 -12.28 4.72 -19.53
CA LEU A 336 -12.99 3.81 -20.42
C LEU A 336 -13.69 4.54 -21.55
N LEU A 337 -14.24 5.72 -21.25
CA LEU A 337 -15.13 6.44 -22.16
C LEU A 337 -14.47 7.64 -22.84
N ASP A 338 -13.16 7.83 -22.70
CA ASP A 338 -12.47 8.96 -23.33
C ASP A 338 -12.69 8.95 -24.85
N LYS A 339 -13.08 10.10 -25.40
CA LYS A 339 -13.57 10.21 -26.78
C LYS A 339 -12.51 10.83 -27.68
N SER A 340 -12.41 10.35 -28.92
CA SER A 340 -11.63 11.03 -29.96
C SER A 340 -12.26 12.37 -30.29
N GLU A 341 -11.48 13.30 -30.84
CA GLU A 341 -11.98 14.61 -31.26
C GLU A 341 -13.17 14.46 -32.24
N GLU A 342 -13.06 13.55 -33.21
CA GLU A 342 -14.13 13.22 -34.14
C GLU A 342 -15.38 12.67 -33.43
N GLY A 343 -15.20 11.78 -32.46
CA GLY A 343 -16.29 11.19 -31.69
C GLY A 343 -17.00 12.21 -30.80
N GLN A 344 -16.28 13.17 -30.22
CA GLN A 344 -16.86 14.28 -29.46
C GLN A 344 -17.76 15.14 -30.34
N VAL A 345 -17.27 15.51 -31.54
CA VAL A 345 -18.06 16.32 -32.49
C VAL A 345 -19.32 15.58 -32.93
N PHE A 346 -19.20 14.28 -33.22
CA PHE A 346 -20.36 13.45 -33.58
C PHE A 346 -21.40 13.41 -32.45
N LEU A 347 -20.99 13.11 -31.22
CA LEU A 347 -21.89 13.01 -30.07
C LEU A 347 -22.53 14.35 -29.70
N LEU A 348 -21.81 15.47 -29.85
CA LEU A 348 -22.37 16.81 -29.67
C LEU A 348 -23.49 17.11 -30.67
N ASN A 349 -23.33 16.71 -31.93
CA ASN A 349 -24.37 16.89 -32.94
C ASN A 349 -25.56 15.96 -32.69
N LEU A 350 -25.29 14.70 -32.33
CA LEU A 350 -26.33 13.73 -31.96
C LEU A 350 -27.18 14.24 -30.79
N TYR A 351 -26.54 14.80 -29.75
CA TYR A 351 -27.25 15.37 -28.62
C TYR A 351 -28.12 16.57 -29.04
N LYS A 352 -27.60 17.49 -29.85
CA LYS A 352 -28.40 18.63 -30.36
C LYS A 352 -29.66 18.16 -31.08
N GLU A 353 -29.55 17.13 -31.91
CA GLU A 353 -30.69 16.59 -32.67
C GLU A 353 -31.67 15.79 -31.81
N GLN A 354 -31.17 15.03 -30.83
CA GLN A 354 -31.96 14.00 -30.14
C GLN A 354 -32.24 14.29 -28.66
N HIS A 355 -31.75 15.39 -28.07
CA HIS A 355 -31.87 15.63 -26.62
C HIS A 355 -33.32 15.55 -26.09
N GLU A 356 -34.31 16.08 -26.81
CA GLU A 356 -35.73 15.99 -26.42
C GLU A 356 -36.26 14.55 -26.44
N ASN A 357 -35.86 13.77 -27.46
CA ASN A 357 -36.22 12.36 -27.56
C ASN A 357 -35.56 11.55 -26.45
N ILE A 358 -34.26 11.78 -26.21
CA ILE A 358 -33.49 11.13 -25.15
C ILE A 358 -34.14 11.39 -23.79
N LYS A 359 -34.46 12.66 -23.48
CA LYS A 359 -35.11 13.04 -22.22
C LYS A 359 -36.43 12.32 -22.02
N THR A 360 -37.22 12.20 -23.08
CA THR A 360 -38.51 11.48 -23.04
C THR A 360 -38.32 9.98 -22.79
N LEU A 361 -37.36 9.36 -23.48
CA LEU A 361 -37.08 7.91 -23.38
C LEU A 361 -36.53 7.49 -22.00
N ILE A 362 -35.79 8.38 -21.33
CA ILE A 362 -35.17 8.08 -20.02
C ILE A 362 -36.02 8.51 -18.82
N THR A 363 -37.22 9.07 -19.05
CA THR A 363 -38.12 9.48 -17.97
C THR A 363 -38.95 8.29 -17.48
N PHE A 364 -38.81 7.95 -16.20
CA PHE A 364 -39.56 6.86 -15.56
C PHE A 364 -40.92 7.37 -15.06
N SER A 365 -42.01 6.71 -15.47
CA SER A 365 -43.40 7.15 -15.24
C SER A 365 -44.03 6.70 -13.92
N SER A 366 -43.34 5.92 -13.07
CA SER A 366 -43.97 5.25 -11.92
C SER A 366 -43.09 5.18 -10.65
N GLY A 367 -43.32 6.13 -9.73
CA GLY A 367 -43.74 5.81 -8.36
C GLY A 367 -42.74 5.55 -7.23
N SER A 368 -41.42 5.42 -7.43
CA SER A 368 -40.54 5.33 -6.23
C SER A 368 -39.07 5.73 -6.41
N VAL A 369 -38.47 5.55 -7.59
CA VAL A 369 -37.08 5.95 -7.83
C VAL A 369 -36.98 6.74 -9.13
N GLN A 370 -36.66 8.03 -9.02
CA GLN A 370 -36.28 8.83 -10.18
C GLN A 370 -34.78 8.69 -10.43
N PHE A 371 -34.44 8.02 -11.51
CA PHE A 371 -33.08 7.86 -11.97
C PHE A 371 -32.62 9.12 -12.72
N ARG A 372 -31.37 9.55 -12.46
CA ARG A 372 -30.80 10.73 -13.10
C ARG A 372 -30.50 10.47 -14.57
N GLY A 373 -31.01 11.34 -15.44
CA GLY A 373 -30.62 11.43 -16.84
C GLY A 373 -29.37 12.30 -17.03
N TYR A 374 -29.01 12.56 -18.29
CA TYR A 374 -27.90 13.46 -18.62
C TYR A 374 -28.17 14.88 -18.13
N GLN A 375 -27.17 15.50 -17.50
CA GLN A 375 -27.30 16.87 -16.98
C GLN A 375 -27.24 17.91 -18.11
N ASP A 376 -26.28 17.74 -19.01
CA ASP A 376 -26.05 18.64 -20.14
C ASP A 376 -25.44 17.87 -21.33
N LYS A 377 -25.04 18.61 -22.37
CA LYS A 377 -24.42 18.06 -23.57
C LYS A 377 -23.02 17.51 -23.29
N GLU A 378 -22.26 18.11 -22.37
CA GLU A 378 -20.93 17.65 -21.98
C GLU A 378 -21.01 16.29 -21.26
N ASP A 379 -21.94 16.17 -20.32
CA ASP A 379 -22.25 14.95 -19.56
C ASP A 379 -22.68 13.80 -20.50
N PHE A 380 -23.47 14.11 -21.53
CA PHE A 380 -23.82 13.14 -22.57
C PHE A 380 -22.59 12.61 -23.31
N VAL A 381 -21.71 13.50 -23.78
CA VAL A 381 -20.52 13.11 -24.54
C VAL A 381 -19.57 12.26 -23.69
N GLN A 382 -19.40 12.62 -22.42
CA GLN A 382 -18.52 11.90 -21.49
C GLN A 382 -19.04 10.51 -21.16
N LYS A 383 -20.36 10.37 -20.91
CA LYS A 383 -20.95 9.12 -20.39
C LYS A 383 -21.46 8.16 -21.47
N TYR A 384 -21.73 8.64 -22.68
CA TYR A 384 -22.17 7.78 -23.78
C TYR A 384 -21.19 6.61 -24.00
N PRO A 385 -21.65 5.35 -24.17
CA PRO A 385 -23.04 4.92 -24.42
C PRO A 385 -23.88 4.62 -23.16
N PHE A 386 -23.35 4.88 -21.96
CA PHE A 386 -24.05 4.60 -20.71
C PHE A 386 -24.96 5.75 -20.28
N LEU A 387 -26.07 5.38 -19.65
CA LEU A 387 -26.98 6.35 -19.00
C LEU A 387 -26.45 6.68 -17.60
N PRO A 388 -26.52 7.94 -17.14
CA PRO A 388 -25.88 8.35 -15.88
C PRO A 388 -26.29 7.52 -14.66
N TYR A 389 -27.58 7.19 -14.54
CA TYR A 389 -28.07 6.36 -13.44
C TYR A 389 -27.49 4.93 -13.41
N GLN A 390 -26.97 4.43 -14.52
CA GLN A 390 -26.38 3.09 -14.56
C GLN A 390 -25.13 3.05 -13.67
N PHE A 391 -24.34 4.12 -13.62
CA PHE A 391 -23.17 4.20 -12.75
C PHE A 391 -23.59 4.12 -11.28
N ASP A 392 -24.57 4.92 -10.87
CA ASP A 392 -25.15 4.89 -9.52
C ASP A 392 -25.67 3.48 -9.17
N LEU A 393 -26.39 2.84 -10.10
CA LEU A 393 -26.96 1.51 -9.88
C LEU A 393 -25.88 0.44 -9.74
N PHE A 394 -24.87 0.44 -10.62
CA PHE A 394 -23.74 -0.50 -10.53
C PHE A 394 -23.02 -0.36 -9.19
N GLN A 395 -22.77 0.87 -8.74
CA GLN A 395 -22.16 1.11 -7.43
C GLN A 395 -23.03 0.61 -6.27
N GLN A 396 -24.35 0.83 -6.32
CA GLN A 396 -25.26 0.32 -5.29
C GLN A 396 -25.30 -1.21 -5.26
N CYS A 397 -25.29 -1.86 -6.43
CA CYS A 397 -25.19 -3.31 -6.54
C CYS A 397 -23.87 -3.82 -5.93
N LEU A 398 -22.73 -3.19 -6.24
CA LEU A 398 -21.42 -3.55 -5.69
C LEU A 398 -21.37 -3.37 -4.16
N LYS A 399 -21.89 -2.25 -3.65
CA LYS A 399 -21.98 -2.00 -2.20
C LYS A 399 -22.84 -3.04 -1.50
N THR A 400 -23.99 -3.39 -2.07
CA THR A 400 -24.91 -4.39 -1.50
C THR A 400 -24.31 -5.80 -1.55
N LEU A 401 -23.67 -6.18 -2.66
CA LEU A 401 -22.96 -7.45 -2.78
C LEU A 401 -21.83 -7.55 -1.75
N SER A 402 -21.06 -6.48 -1.55
CA SER A 402 -20.01 -6.43 -0.53
C SER A 402 -20.55 -6.56 0.89
N ARG A 403 -21.77 -6.07 1.17
CA ARG A 403 -22.41 -6.22 2.49
C ARG A 403 -22.98 -7.62 2.74
N HIS A 404 -23.31 -8.36 1.69
CA HIS A 404 -23.93 -9.69 1.78
C HIS A 404 -22.98 -10.85 1.49
N ASN A 405 -21.77 -10.59 0.99
CA ASN A 405 -20.67 -11.55 1.00
C ASN A 405 -20.07 -11.61 2.43
N VAL A 406 -20.69 -12.44 3.26
CA VAL A 406 -20.15 -12.98 4.53
C VAL A 406 -19.44 -14.29 4.24
#